data_AF-A0A9W4V0H0-F1
#
_entry.id   AF-A0A9W4V0H0-F1
#
_cell.length_a   1.000
_cell.length_b   1.000
_cell.length_c   1.000
_cell.angle_alpha   90.00
_cell.angle_beta   90.00
_cell.angle_gamma   90.00
#
_symmetry.space_group_name_H-M   'P 1'
#
loop_
_entity.id
_entity.type
_entity.pdbx_description
1 polymer ?
#
loop_
_entity_poly.entity_id
_entity_poly.type
_entity_poly.pdbx_seq_one_letter_code
_entity_poly.pdbx_strand_id
1 'polypeptide(L)'
;MRAGGGRRASGGLDMAGIFDTPQRLAKLLGSVSFRGTERPLSPVEVSEWLREGSAELGGDDEVMKRLGMKKSTWSAYRNLLALPEDIRGRVCWGKPNPDTFKIGFSVAHYIAEGLGEREQRVLVNTMWDHERPYTAEEIKRIKSYYKSGNPKSMEDAITHILKIDRPVKNVIYILISKITKEAYERLRTRSKGQGIELDAMATDILSSHFSEGAVTSVRIYPTATKVTFTSRGEDELDSHMKKTGCKKKDIIEKLLLDITG
;
A
#
# COMPACT_ATOMS: atom_id res chain seq x y z
N MET A 1 -54.67 -57.86 16.14
CA MET A 1 -53.72 -57.20 17.04
C MET A 1 -53.16 -55.98 16.32
N ARG A 2 -53.27 -54.81 16.98
CA ARG A 2 -52.78 -53.50 16.54
C ARG A 2 -51.26 -53.40 16.75
N ALA A 3 -50.58 -52.72 15.83
CA ALA A 3 -49.64 -51.58 16.06
C ALA A 3 -48.93 -51.32 14.72
N GLY A 4 -48.99 -50.16 14.05
CA GLY A 4 -49.23 -48.82 14.55
C GLY A 4 -47.93 -48.22 15.08
N GLY A 5 -47.15 -47.60 14.20
CA GLY A 5 -45.94 -46.84 14.54
C GLY A 5 -45.31 -46.33 13.24
N GLY A 6 -45.68 -45.18 12.70
CA GLY A 6 -45.92 -43.92 13.39
C GLY A 6 -44.68 -43.06 13.18
N ARG A 7 -44.61 -42.44 11.98
CA ARG A 7 -43.65 -41.39 11.64
C ARG A 7 -43.60 -40.37 12.78
N ARG A 8 -42.43 -40.17 13.38
CA ARG A 8 -42.10 -38.88 13.99
C ARG A 8 -41.16 -38.17 13.03
N ALA A 9 -41.78 -37.37 12.17
CA ALA A 9 -41.10 -36.24 11.56
C ALA A 9 -40.58 -35.38 12.72
N SER A 10 -39.26 -35.38 12.90
CA SER A 10 -38.59 -34.34 13.66
C SER A 10 -38.91 -33.02 12.98
N GLY A 11 -39.65 -32.16 13.66
CA GLY A 11 -39.85 -30.78 13.27
C GLY A 11 -38.51 -30.05 13.32
N GLY A 12 -37.76 -30.12 12.24
CA GLY A 12 -36.86 -29.04 11.86
C GLY A 12 -37.72 -28.03 11.13
N LEU A 13 -37.66 -26.77 11.54
CA LEU A 13 -38.10 -25.67 10.68
C LEU A 13 -37.33 -25.86 9.36
N ASP A 14 -38.06 -26.26 8.31
CA ASP A 14 -37.55 -26.36 6.95
C ASP A 14 -37.20 -24.93 6.54
N MET A 15 -35.98 -24.49 6.87
CA MET A 15 -35.44 -23.22 6.43
C MET A 15 -35.34 -23.32 4.93
N ALA A 16 -36.32 -22.74 4.24
CA ALA A 16 -36.38 -22.75 2.78
C ALA A 16 -35.01 -22.36 2.21
N GLY A 17 -34.52 -23.19 1.28
CA GLY A 17 -33.23 -23.04 0.65
C GLY A 17 -33.06 -21.69 -0.03
N ILE A 18 -31.82 -21.34 -0.37
CA ILE A 18 -31.49 -20.11 -1.09
C ILE A 18 -32.17 -20.07 -2.44
N PHE A 19 -32.23 -21.20 -3.16
CA PHE A 19 -32.82 -21.26 -4.49
C PHE A 19 -34.34 -21.40 -4.46
N ASP A 20 -34.90 -21.93 -3.36
CA ASP A 20 -36.34 -22.01 -3.14
C ASP A 20 -36.95 -20.73 -2.55
N THR A 21 -36.12 -19.78 -2.10
CA THR A 21 -36.56 -18.50 -1.53
C THR A 21 -36.22 -17.32 -2.45
N PRO A 22 -37.17 -16.77 -3.24
CA PRO A 22 -36.90 -15.74 -4.23
C PRO A 22 -36.16 -14.50 -3.70
N GLN A 23 -36.46 -14.06 -2.47
CA GLN A 23 -35.83 -12.91 -1.85
C GLN A 23 -34.35 -13.17 -1.50
N ARG A 24 -34.02 -14.40 -1.08
CA ARG A 24 -32.62 -14.80 -0.82
C ARG A 24 -31.87 -14.92 -2.14
N LEU A 25 -32.44 -15.61 -3.13
CA LEU A 25 -31.84 -15.70 -4.45
C LEU A 25 -31.58 -14.32 -5.08
N ALA A 26 -32.53 -13.38 -4.98
CA ALA A 26 -32.38 -12.01 -5.46
C ALA A 26 -31.24 -11.26 -4.76
N LYS A 27 -31.13 -11.38 -3.42
CA LYS A 27 -30.01 -10.78 -2.66
C LYS A 27 -28.66 -11.37 -3.07
N LEU A 28 -28.59 -12.69 -3.27
CA LEU A 28 -27.38 -13.36 -3.71
C LEU A 28 -26.97 -12.87 -5.09
N LEU A 29 -27.89 -12.89 -6.07
CA LEU A 29 -27.67 -12.39 -7.43
C LEU A 29 -27.25 -10.92 -7.44
N GLY A 30 -27.92 -10.08 -6.63
CA GLY A 30 -27.57 -8.67 -6.44
C GLY A 30 -26.21 -8.44 -5.77
N SER A 31 -25.60 -9.47 -5.20
CA SER A 31 -24.28 -9.38 -4.57
C SER A 31 -23.17 -10.01 -5.44
N VAL A 32 -23.47 -11.02 -6.26
CA VAL A 32 -22.48 -11.68 -7.13
C VAL A 32 -22.37 -11.04 -8.52
N SER A 33 -23.48 -10.58 -9.09
CA SER A 33 -23.56 -10.13 -10.50
C SER A 33 -23.61 -8.61 -10.67
N PHE A 34 -23.58 -7.85 -9.57
CA PHE A 34 -23.82 -6.41 -9.57
C PHE A 34 -22.56 -5.59 -9.85
N ARG A 35 -22.70 -4.59 -10.74
CA ARG A 35 -21.62 -3.65 -11.13
C ARG A 35 -21.64 -2.31 -10.38
N GLY A 36 -22.63 -2.07 -9.52
CA GLY A 36 -22.72 -0.85 -8.72
C GLY A 36 -22.02 -0.93 -7.35
N THR A 37 -22.15 0.14 -6.57
CA THR A 37 -21.42 0.37 -5.31
C THR A 37 -22.06 -0.30 -4.08
N GLU A 38 -23.39 -0.47 -4.07
CA GLU A 38 -24.10 -1.09 -2.95
C GLU A 38 -24.48 -2.53 -3.26
N ARG A 39 -24.01 -3.46 -2.44
CA ARG A 39 -24.31 -4.89 -2.54
C ARG A 39 -25.08 -5.34 -1.30
N PRO A 40 -26.19 -6.10 -1.46
CA PRO A 40 -27.03 -6.50 -0.34
C PRO A 40 -26.35 -7.37 0.73
N LEU A 41 -25.34 -8.15 0.34
CA LEU A 41 -24.60 -9.06 1.20
C LEU A 41 -23.13 -8.68 1.19
N SER A 42 -22.45 -8.79 2.32
CA SER A 42 -20.99 -8.73 2.40
C SER A 42 -20.33 -9.90 1.65
N PRO A 43 -19.04 -9.82 1.30
CA PRO A 43 -18.38 -10.92 0.61
C PRO A 43 -18.36 -12.25 1.39
N VAL A 44 -18.32 -12.18 2.73
CA VAL A 44 -18.35 -13.37 3.58
C VAL A 44 -19.74 -13.97 3.61
N GLU A 45 -20.79 -13.17 3.75
CA GLU A 45 -22.18 -13.66 3.67
C GLU A 45 -22.46 -14.30 2.31
N VAL A 46 -21.97 -13.71 1.21
CA VAL A 46 -22.05 -14.36 -0.12
C VAL A 46 -21.38 -15.73 -0.09
N SER A 47 -20.20 -15.85 0.50
CA SER A 47 -19.45 -17.11 0.55
C SER A 47 -20.19 -18.18 1.37
N GLU A 48 -20.81 -17.78 2.48
CA GLU A 48 -21.63 -18.67 3.30
C GLU A 48 -22.90 -19.12 2.56
N TRP A 49 -23.56 -18.20 1.86
CA TRP A 49 -24.73 -18.50 1.06
C TRP A 49 -24.40 -19.40 -0.14
N LEU A 50 -23.25 -19.20 -0.79
CA LEU A 50 -22.81 -20.12 -1.85
C LEU A 50 -22.54 -21.53 -1.31
N ARG A 51 -21.97 -21.66 -0.11
CA ARG A 51 -21.78 -22.96 0.56
C ARG A 51 -23.12 -23.64 0.89
N GLU A 52 -24.08 -22.88 1.41
CA GLU A 52 -25.44 -23.39 1.67
C GLU A 52 -26.13 -23.82 0.36
N GLY A 53 -26.06 -23.01 -0.69
CA GLY A 53 -26.60 -23.35 -2.00
C GLY A 53 -25.97 -24.59 -2.63
N SER A 54 -24.67 -24.83 -2.38
CA SER A 54 -24.00 -26.06 -2.81
C SER A 54 -24.53 -27.29 -2.09
N ALA A 55 -24.80 -27.18 -0.78
CA ALA A 55 -25.44 -28.26 -0.01
C ALA A 55 -26.89 -28.52 -0.47
N GLU A 56 -27.64 -27.46 -0.78
CA GLU A 56 -29.02 -27.53 -1.28
C GLU A 56 -29.10 -28.20 -2.66
N LEU A 57 -28.24 -27.81 -3.60
CA LEU A 57 -28.28 -28.29 -4.98
C LEU A 57 -27.42 -29.53 -5.25
N GLY A 58 -26.74 -30.06 -4.23
CA GLY A 58 -25.91 -31.26 -4.34
C GLY A 58 -24.54 -31.05 -5.00
N GLY A 59 -24.06 -29.80 -5.10
CA GLY A 59 -22.69 -29.51 -5.53
C GLY A 59 -22.45 -28.11 -6.10
N ASP A 60 -21.17 -27.73 -6.12
CA ASP A 60 -20.66 -26.42 -6.55
C ASP A 60 -21.00 -26.12 -8.03
N ASP A 61 -20.93 -27.13 -8.90
CA ASP A 61 -21.11 -26.96 -10.35
C ASP A 61 -22.51 -26.49 -10.73
N GLU A 62 -23.54 -27.00 -10.05
CA GLU A 62 -24.93 -26.60 -10.30
C GLU A 62 -25.20 -25.17 -9.82
N VAL A 63 -24.65 -24.79 -8.66
CA VAL A 63 -24.72 -23.40 -8.16
C VAL A 63 -24.04 -22.45 -9.14
N MET A 64 -22.82 -22.76 -9.57
CA MET A 64 -22.08 -21.94 -10.52
C MET A 64 -22.84 -21.78 -11.84
N LYS A 65 -23.43 -22.86 -12.36
CA LYS A 65 -24.24 -22.85 -13.57
C LYS A 65 -25.46 -21.94 -13.43
N ARG A 66 -26.22 -22.04 -12.33
CA ARG A 66 -27.42 -21.22 -12.09
C ARG A 66 -27.10 -19.73 -11.90
N LEU A 67 -25.96 -19.42 -11.28
CA LEU A 67 -25.52 -18.04 -11.04
C LEU A 67 -24.70 -17.45 -12.20
N GLY A 68 -24.39 -18.23 -13.25
CA GLY A 68 -23.51 -17.81 -14.34
C GLY A 68 -22.08 -17.50 -13.87
N MET A 69 -21.61 -18.17 -12.81
CA MET A 69 -20.34 -17.88 -12.14
C MET A 69 -19.19 -18.68 -12.74
N LYS A 70 -18.04 -18.03 -12.96
CA LYS A 70 -16.81 -18.71 -13.36
C LYS A 70 -16.17 -19.42 -12.17
N LYS A 71 -15.50 -20.55 -12.42
CA LYS A 71 -14.75 -21.31 -11.40
C LYS A 71 -13.76 -20.45 -10.61
N SER A 72 -13.11 -19.47 -11.24
CA SER A 72 -12.20 -18.55 -10.57
C SER A 72 -12.91 -17.65 -9.56
N THR A 73 -14.10 -17.13 -9.90
CA THR A 73 -14.93 -16.33 -9.01
C THR A 73 -15.47 -17.17 -7.85
N TRP A 74 -15.89 -18.41 -8.12
CA TRP A 74 -16.31 -19.36 -7.09
C TRP A 74 -15.20 -19.63 -6.07
N SER A 75 -14.01 -19.97 -6.57
CA SER A 75 -12.82 -20.17 -5.73
C SER A 75 -12.53 -18.95 -4.87
N ALA A 76 -12.72 -17.75 -5.41
CA ALA A 76 -12.47 -16.52 -4.67
C ALA A 76 -13.36 -16.37 -3.42
N TYR A 77 -14.66 -16.64 -3.55
CA TYR A 77 -15.58 -16.64 -2.41
C TYR A 77 -15.28 -17.78 -1.45
N ARG A 78 -15.11 -19.01 -1.95
CA ARG A 78 -14.83 -20.17 -1.11
C ARG A 78 -13.60 -19.97 -0.23
N ASN A 79 -12.55 -19.34 -0.77
CA ASN A 79 -11.33 -19.06 -0.03
C ASN A 79 -11.58 -18.13 1.16
N LEU A 80 -12.54 -17.20 1.12
CA LEU A 80 -12.82 -16.33 2.26
C LEU A 80 -13.24 -17.09 3.52
N LEU A 81 -13.85 -18.26 3.37
CA LEU A 81 -14.23 -19.11 4.50
C LEU A 81 -13.03 -19.79 5.19
N ALA A 82 -11.86 -19.78 4.56
CA ALA A 82 -10.61 -20.28 5.15
C ALA A 82 -9.88 -19.21 5.98
N LEU A 83 -10.38 -17.98 6.02
CA LEU A 83 -9.87 -16.94 6.90
C LEU A 83 -10.32 -17.17 8.35
N PRO A 84 -9.48 -16.85 9.34
CA PRO A 84 -9.89 -16.74 10.74
C PRO A 84 -11.10 -15.83 10.92
N GLU A 85 -11.96 -16.15 11.88
CA GLU A 85 -13.23 -15.46 12.12
C GLU A 85 -13.07 -13.95 12.35
N ASP A 86 -12.05 -13.55 13.11
CA ASP A 86 -11.72 -12.14 13.37
C ASP A 86 -11.25 -11.37 12.13
N ILE A 87 -10.74 -12.08 11.12
CA ILE A 87 -10.37 -11.51 9.81
C ILE A 87 -11.59 -11.49 8.89
N ARG A 88 -12.43 -12.54 8.90
CA ARG A 88 -13.68 -12.60 8.10
C ARG A 88 -14.59 -11.41 8.38
N GLY A 89 -14.77 -11.03 9.65
CA GLY A 89 -15.57 -9.86 10.04
C GLY A 89 -15.04 -8.50 9.52
N ARG A 90 -13.82 -8.46 8.99
CA ARG A 90 -13.19 -7.27 8.41
C ARG A 90 -13.31 -7.20 6.89
N VAL A 91 -13.73 -8.27 6.22
CA VAL A 91 -13.79 -8.30 4.76
C VAL A 91 -14.95 -7.44 4.25
N CYS A 92 -14.67 -6.56 3.29
CA CYS A 92 -15.65 -5.65 2.71
C CYS A 92 -15.59 -5.62 1.17
N TRP A 93 -16.60 -5.02 0.57
CA TRP A 93 -16.53 -4.62 -0.83
C TRP A 93 -15.60 -3.41 -0.98
N GLY A 94 -14.92 -3.33 -2.12
CA GLY A 94 -14.06 -2.20 -2.45
C GLY A 94 -12.61 -2.35 -1.99
N LYS A 95 -11.94 -1.20 -1.78
CA LYS A 95 -10.53 -1.12 -1.41
C LYS A 95 -10.35 -1.29 0.11
N PRO A 96 -9.18 -1.75 0.58
CA PRO A 96 -8.86 -1.70 2.00
C PRO A 96 -8.99 -0.28 2.57
N ASN A 97 -9.49 -0.16 3.79
CA ASN A 97 -9.69 1.12 4.48
C ASN A 97 -8.93 1.10 5.82
N PRO A 98 -7.85 1.90 5.96
CA PRO A 98 -7.05 1.99 7.20
C PRO A 98 -7.85 2.45 8.42
N ASP A 99 -8.75 3.42 8.26
CA ASP A 99 -9.49 4.02 9.38
C ASP A 99 -10.48 3.05 10.04
N THR A 100 -10.96 2.08 9.26
CA THR A 100 -11.95 1.08 9.70
C THR A 100 -11.38 -0.33 9.78
N PHE A 101 -10.09 -0.50 9.48
CA PHE A 101 -9.39 -1.79 9.38
C PHE A 101 -10.13 -2.82 8.50
N LYS A 102 -10.85 -2.35 7.48
CA LYS A 102 -11.60 -3.20 6.55
C LYS A 102 -10.73 -3.65 5.39
N ILE A 103 -10.82 -4.93 5.03
CA ILE A 103 -10.00 -5.58 4.00
C ILE A 103 -10.84 -5.77 2.75
N GLY A 104 -10.38 -5.25 1.62
CA GLY A 104 -11.06 -5.43 0.35
C GLY A 104 -11.10 -6.90 -0.10
N PHE A 105 -12.21 -7.32 -0.70
CA PHE A 105 -12.45 -8.68 -1.22
C PHE A 105 -11.26 -9.33 -1.91
N SER A 106 -10.65 -8.66 -2.91
CA SER A 106 -9.55 -9.23 -3.68
C SER A 106 -8.31 -9.49 -2.83
N VAL A 107 -8.01 -8.60 -1.88
CA VAL A 107 -6.87 -8.77 -0.96
C VAL A 107 -7.15 -9.94 -0.01
N ALA A 108 -8.35 -9.98 0.58
CA ALA A 108 -8.77 -11.06 1.47
C ALA A 108 -8.73 -12.44 0.79
N HIS A 109 -9.21 -12.53 -0.46
CA HIS A 109 -9.12 -13.75 -1.26
C HIS A 109 -7.68 -14.25 -1.39
N TYR A 110 -6.74 -13.37 -1.79
CA TYR A 110 -5.35 -13.78 -1.97
C TYR A 110 -4.66 -14.09 -0.64
N ILE A 111 -5.01 -13.43 0.46
CA ILE A 111 -4.51 -13.80 1.79
C ILE A 111 -4.98 -15.21 2.16
N ALA A 112 -6.26 -15.52 1.96
CA ALA A 112 -6.84 -16.81 2.33
C ALA A 112 -6.32 -17.99 1.49
N GLU A 113 -5.95 -17.73 0.25
CA GLU A 113 -5.58 -18.77 -0.71
C GLU A 113 -4.23 -19.44 -0.36
N GLY A 114 -4.28 -20.64 0.23
CA GLY A 114 -3.12 -21.51 0.39
C GLY A 114 -2.05 -20.97 1.34
N LEU A 115 -2.45 -20.21 2.36
CA LEU A 115 -1.66 -19.85 3.53
C LEU A 115 -2.30 -20.44 4.79
N GLY A 116 -1.51 -20.76 5.81
CA GLY A 116 -2.01 -21.16 7.12
C GLY A 116 -2.53 -19.96 7.91
N GLU A 117 -3.33 -20.22 8.95
CA GLU A 117 -3.93 -19.15 9.77
C GLU A 117 -2.89 -18.19 10.36
N ARG A 118 -1.73 -18.72 10.78
CA ARG A 118 -0.63 -17.90 11.30
C ARG A 118 -0.17 -16.88 10.26
N GLU A 119 0.14 -17.32 9.05
CA GLU A 119 0.61 -16.45 7.98
C GLU A 119 -0.44 -15.44 7.55
N GLN A 120 -1.71 -15.85 7.52
CA GLN A 120 -2.83 -14.96 7.23
C GLN A 120 -2.95 -13.83 8.27
N ARG A 121 -2.81 -14.16 9.56
CA ARG A 121 -2.81 -13.18 10.65
C ARG A 121 -1.63 -12.22 10.56
N VAL A 122 -0.42 -12.73 10.25
CA VAL A 122 0.76 -11.88 10.05
C VAL A 122 0.48 -10.86 8.95
N LEU A 123 0.05 -11.30 7.76
CA LEU A 123 -0.25 -10.39 6.64
C LEU A 123 -1.31 -9.33 7.00
N VAL A 124 -2.38 -9.72 7.68
CA VAL A 124 -3.46 -8.79 8.04
C VAL A 124 -3.06 -7.83 9.15
N ASN A 125 -2.23 -8.24 10.10
CA ASN A 125 -1.80 -7.36 11.18
C ASN A 125 -0.79 -6.33 10.66
N THR A 126 0.20 -6.77 9.89
CA THR A 126 1.28 -5.89 9.41
C THR A 126 0.83 -4.94 8.31
N MET A 127 -0.26 -5.23 7.57
CA MET A 127 -0.67 -4.38 6.45
C MET A 127 -1.03 -2.95 6.86
N TRP A 128 -1.37 -2.73 8.12
CA TRP A 128 -1.75 -1.42 8.66
C TRP A 128 -0.56 -0.61 9.17
N ASP A 129 0.60 -1.24 9.35
CA ASP A 129 1.83 -0.60 9.85
C ASP A 129 2.60 0.15 8.74
N HIS A 130 2.10 0.12 7.51
CA HIS A 130 2.74 0.77 6.36
C HIS A 130 1.93 1.97 5.87
N GLU A 131 2.61 2.88 5.15
CA GLU A 131 2.02 4.10 4.56
C GLU A 131 0.70 3.87 3.80
N ARG A 132 0.55 2.69 3.19
CA ARG A 132 -0.71 2.23 2.61
C ARG A 132 -0.91 0.73 2.81
N PRO A 133 -2.17 0.26 2.86
CA PRO A 133 -2.49 -1.17 2.86
C PRO A 133 -1.89 -1.91 1.67
N TYR A 134 -1.72 -3.22 1.82
CA TYR A 134 -1.26 -4.09 0.74
C TYR A 134 -2.27 -4.15 -0.41
N THR A 135 -1.74 -4.13 -1.64
CA THR A 135 -2.49 -4.44 -2.85
C THR A 135 -2.54 -5.95 -3.09
N ALA A 136 -3.48 -6.40 -3.91
CA ALA A 136 -3.57 -7.80 -4.30
C ALA A 136 -2.27 -8.33 -4.95
N GLU A 137 -1.58 -7.51 -5.75
CA GLU A 137 -0.32 -7.89 -6.40
C GLU A 137 0.83 -8.01 -5.40
N GLU A 138 0.92 -7.10 -4.41
CA GLU A 138 1.89 -7.21 -3.32
C GLU A 138 1.68 -8.52 -2.54
N ILE A 139 0.43 -8.87 -2.18
CA ILE A 139 0.12 -10.15 -1.51
C ILE A 139 0.56 -11.36 -2.36
N LYS A 140 0.27 -11.36 -3.66
CA LYS A 140 0.70 -12.46 -4.55
C LYS A 140 2.21 -12.63 -4.56
N ARG A 141 2.96 -11.52 -4.62
CA ARG A 141 4.43 -11.54 -4.66
C ARG A 141 5.03 -11.97 -3.33
N ILE A 142 4.49 -11.47 -2.20
CA ILE A 142 4.87 -11.90 -0.86
C ILE A 142 4.67 -13.41 -0.71
N LYS A 143 3.49 -13.93 -1.09
CA LYS A 143 3.19 -15.36 -1.06
C LYS A 143 4.13 -16.18 -1.94
N SER A 144 4.35 -15.73 -3.18
CA SER A 144 5.23 -16.42 -4.12
C SER A 144 6.65 -16.53 -3.56
N TYR A 145 7.17 -15.42 -3.01
CA TYR A 145 8.49 -15.40 -2.39
C TYR A 145 8.55 -16.27 -1.13
N TYR A 146 7.54 -16.21 -0.25
CA TYR A 146 7.45 -17.07 0.92
C TYR A 146 7.44 -18.56 0.58
N LYS A 147 6.63 -18.96 -0.41
CA LYS A 147 6.53 -20.36 -0.87
C LYS A 147 7.76 -20.86 -1.62
N SER A 148 8.64 -19.96 -2.08
CA SER A 148 9.89 -20.37 -2.71
C SER A 148 10.91 -20.98 -1.73
N GLY A 149 10.65 -20.91 -0.42
CA GLY A 149 11.54 -21.42 0.62
C GLY A 149 12.73 -20.51 0.95
N ASN A 150 12.81 -19.34 0.29
CA ASN A 150 13.89 -18.38 0.49
C ASN A 150 13.82 -17.59 1.80
N PRO A 151 12.66 -17.04 2.22
CA PRO A 151 12.57 -16.41 3.54
C PRO A 151 12.20 -17.45 4.61
N LYS A 152 12.76 -17.29 5.80
CA LYS A 152 12.48 -18.16 6.95
C LYS A 152 11.12 -17.86 7.60
N SER A 153 10.60 -16.65 7.41
CA SER A 153 9.35 -16.17 8.00
C SER A 153 8.51 -15.38 6.99
N MET A 154 7.23 -15.18 7.31
CA MET A 154 6.33 -14.35 6.50
C MET A 154 6.74 -12.87 6.60
N GLU A 155 7.20 -12.44 7.76
CA GLU A 155 7.70 -11.09 8.06
C GLU A 155 8.91 -10.73 7.20
N ASP A 156 9.85 -11.68 7.02
CA ASP A 156 10.98 -11.50 6.10
C ASP A 156 10.52 -11.35 4.65
N ALA A 157 9.51 -12.14 4.25
CA ALA A 157 8.96 -12.09 2.90
C ALA A 157 8.27 -10.74 2.61
N ILE A 158 7.49 -10.23 3.58
CA ILE A 158 6.85 -8.92 3.53
C ILE A 158 7.93 -7.83 3.39
N THR A 159 8.92 -7.82 4.27
CA THR A 159 9.98 -6.81 4.28
C THR A 159 10.73 -6.77 2.95
N HIS A 160 11.10 -7.94 2.43
CA HIS A 160 11.81 -8.06 1.17
C HIS A 160 11.00 -7.51 -0.01
N ILE A 161 9.75 -7.96 -0.17
CA ILE A 161 8.93 -7.55 -1.31
C ILE A 161 8.55 -6.08 -1.23
N LEU A 162 8.19 -5.57 -0.05
CA LEU A 162 7.84 -4.16 0.09
C LEU A 162 9.03 -3.23 -0.16
N LYS A 163 10.26 -3.64 0.17
CA LYS A 163 11.46 -2.87 -0.18
C LYS A 163 11.64 -2.73 -1.70
N ILE A 164 11.28 -3.77 -2.46
CA ILE A 164 11.34 -3.75 -3.93
C ILE A 164 10.18 -2.94 -4.52
N ASP A 165 8.96 -3.15 -4.00
CA ASP A 165 7.73 -2.61 -4.58
C ASP A 165 7.42 -1.17 -4.14
N ARG A 166 7.98 -0.77 -3.00
CA ARG A 166 7.83 0.56 -2.40
C ARG A 166 9.22 1.16 -2.17
N PRO A 167 10.01 1.41 -3.22
CA PRO A 167 11.31 2.04 -3.05
C PRO A 167 11.09 3.42 -2.42
N VAL A 168 11.85 3.73 -1.37
CA VAL A 168 11.86 5.06 -0.76
C VAL A 168 12.30 6.04 -1.84
N LYS A 169 11.36 6.84 -2.35
CA LYS A 169 11.65 7.87 -3.34
C LYS A 169 12.33 9.03 -2.64
N ASN A 170 13.65 9.02 -2.59
CA ASN A 170 14.43 10.20 -2.24
C ASN A 170 14.37 11.16 -3.43
N VAL A 171 13.37 12.04 -3.45
CA VAL A 171 13.33 13.14 -4.41
C VAL A 171 14.43 14.12 -4.02
N ILE A 172 15.45 14.22 -4.87
CA ILE A 172 16.55 15.17 -4.72
C ILE A 172 16.37 16.29 -5.74
N TYR A 173 16.54 17.53 -5.28
CA TYR A 173 16.46 18.71 -6.12
C TYR A 173 17.87 19.20 -6.41
N ILE A 174 18.22 19.30 -7.69
CA ILE A 174 19.55 19.71 -8.11
C ILE A 174 19.44 21.09 -8.77
N LEU A 175 20.03 22.10 -8.13
CA LEU A 175 20.21 23.40 -8.73
C LEU A 175 21.63 23.50 -9.31
N ILE A 176 21.72 23.77 -10.61
CA ILE A 176 22.97 24.16 -11.25
C ILE A 176 22.88 25.65 -11.57
N SER A 177 23.80 26.42 -11.00
CA SER A 177 23.89 27.87 -11.19
C SER A 177 25.27 28.24 -11.73
N LYS A 178 25.35 29.33 -12.48
CA LYS A 178 26.63 29.92 -12.87
C LYS A 178 27.18 30.66 -11.67
N ILE A 179 28.46 30.49 -11.36
CA ILE A 179 29.17 31.31 -10.37
C ILE A 179 30.02 32.34 -11.10
N THR A 180 30.05 33.57 -10.61
CA THR A 180 30.97 34.59 -11.14
C THR A 180 32.41 34.25 -10.79
N LYS A 181 33.35 34.69 -11.63
CA LYS A 181 34.80 34.53 -11.39
C LYS A 181 35.21 35.15 -10.05
N GLU A 182 34.63 36.30 -9.72
CA GLU A 182 34.88 36.99 -8.46
C GLU A 182 34.44 36.14 -7.26
N ALA A 183 33.22 35.61 -7.26
CA ALA A 183 32.71 34.76 -6.20
C ALA A 183 33.56 33.49 -6.03
N TYR A 184 33.93 32.85 -7.15
CA TYR A 184 34.80 31.68 -7.13
C TYR A 184 36.16 31.97 -6.49
N GLU A 185 36.86 33.03 -6.91
CA GLU A 185 38.19 33.36 -6.37
C GLU A 185 38.16 33.79 -4.90
N ARG A 186 37.09 34.48 -4.46
CA ARG A 186 36.88 34.81 -3.04
C ARG A 186 36.70 33.55 -2.20
N LEU A 187 35.82 32.65 -2.61
CA LEU A 187 35.58 31.39 -1.90
C LEU A 187 36.85 30.51 -1.86
N ARG A 188 37.58 30.44 -2.99
CA ARG A 188 38.85 29.72 -3.12
C ARG A 188 39.95 30.26 -2.21
N THR A 189 40.10 31.57 -2.14
CA THR A 189 41.10 32.21 -1.26
C THR A 189 40.80 31.92 0.21
N ARG A 190 39.52 31.99 0.62
CA ARG A 190 39.10 31.66 1.98
C ARG A 190 39.31 30.19 2.33
N SER A 191 38.93 29.29 1.42
CA SER A 191 39.15 27.84 1.54
C SER A 191 40.63 27.52 1.81
N LYS A 192 41.55 28.12 1.03
CA LYS A 192 42.99 27.99 1.26
C LYS A 192 43.45 28.58 2.59
N GLY A 193 42.96 29.77 2.96
CA GLY A 193 43.32 30.43 4.21
C GLY A 193 42.88 29.66 5.46
N GLN A 194 41.80 28.88 5.37
CA GLN A 194 41.28 28.07 6.47
C GLN A 194 41.68 26.59 6.39
N GLY A 195 42.32 26.15 5.30
CA GLY A 195 42.69 24.75 5.09
C GLY A 195 41.50 23.80 4.92
N ILE A 196 40.34 24.32 4.48
CA ILE A 196 39.11 23.55 4.27
C ILE A 196 38.89 23.35 2.76
N GLU A 197 38.50 22.15 2.34
CA GLU A 197 38.13 21.87 0.95
C GLU A 197 37.01 22.80 0.46
N LEU A 198 37.12 23.27 -0.79
CA LEU A 198 36.23 24.30 -1.34
C LEU A 198 34.75 23.90 -1.29
N ASP A 199 34.47 22.64 -1.62
CA ASP A 199 33.12 22.06 -1.61
C ASP A 199 32.55 21.92 -0.19
N ALA A 200 33.40 21.58 0.78
CA ALA A 200 33.01 21.48 2.18
C ALA A 200 32.67 22.86 2.75
N MET A 201 33.53 23.86 2.49
CA MET A 201 33.25 25.24 2.87
C MET A 201 31.95 25.77 2.27
N ALA A 202 31.70 25.51 0.99
CA ALA A 202 30.47 25.93 0.34
C ALA A 202 29.24 25.24 0.93
N THR A 203 29.39 23.96 1.30
CA THR A 203 28.34 23.18 1.98
C THR A 203 28.04 23.76 3.36
N ASP A 204 29.06 24.11 4.14
CA ASP A 204 28.88 24.69 5.48
C ASP A 204 28.20 26.06 5.42
N ILE A 205 28.63 26.94 4.50
CA ILE A 205 28.02 28.25 4.29
C ILE A 205 26.53 28.07 3.96
N LEU A 206 26.20 27.29 2.93
CA LEU A 206 24.80 27.11 2.54
C LEU A 206 24.01 26.44 3.68
N SER A 207 24.54 25.40 4.31
CA SER A 207 23.84 24.70 5.41
C SER A 207 23.56 25.60 6.61
N SER A 208 24.30 26.69 6.81
CA SER A 208 24.01 27.68 7.86
C SER A 208 22.79 28.57 7.57
N HIS A 209 22.39 28.67 6.30
CA HIS A 209 21.23 29.46 5.86
C HIS A 209 19.95 28.64 5.67
N PHE A 210 20.06 27.31 5.66
CA PHE A 210 18.93 26.41 5.53
C PHE A 210 18.76 25.58 6.81
N SER A 211 17.62 24.91 6.94
CA SER A 211 17.44 23.98 8.05
C SER A 211 18.40 22.77 7.97
N GLU A 212 18.65 22.14 9.12
CA GLU A 212 19.53 20.98 9.21
C GLU A 212 19.12 19.87 8.22
N GLY A 213 20.08 19.40 7.42
CA GLY A 213 19.88 18.37 6.40
C GLY A 213 19.15 18.83 5.13
N ALA A 214 18.80 20.12 5.00
CA ALA A 214 18.16 20.67 3.80
C ALA A 214 19.10 20.67 2.58
N VAL A 215 20.37 21.04 2.79
CA VAL A 215 21.44 20.97 1.79
C VAL A 215 22.17 19.65 1.93
N THR A 216 22.16 18.82 0.89
CA THR A 216 22.76 17.47 0.92
C THR A 216 24.19 17.46 0.39
N SER A 217 24.50 18.29 -0.61
CA SER A 217 25.87 18.45 -1.11
C SER A 217 26.01 19.70 -1.97
N VAL A 218 27.21 20.28 -1.97
CA VAL A 218 27.61 21.37 -2.86
C VAL A 218 28.87 20.97 -3.61
N ARG A 219 28.91 21.24 -4.91
CA ARG A 219 30.13 21.16 -5.72
C ARG A 219 30.38 22.47 -6.44
N ILE A 220 31.60 22.99 -6.27
CA ILE A 220 32.05 24.23 -6.85
C ILE A 220 32.99 23.93 -8.02
N TYR A 221 32.58 24.39 -9.19
CA TYR A 221 33.39 24.42 -10.41
C TYR A 221 33.81 25.86 -10.70
N PRO A 222 34.88 26.09 -11.50
CA PRO A 222 35.33 27.45 -11.85
C PRO A 222 34.26 28.34 -12.49
N THR A 223 33.23 27.76 -13.10
CA THR A 223 32.17 28.49 -13.82
C THR A 223 30.76 28.13 -13.36
N ALA A 224 30.60 27.18 -12.44
CA ALA A 224 29.29 26.73 -12.00
C ALA A 224 29.31 26.21 -10.56
N THR A 225 28.15 26.27 -9.91
CA THR A 225 27.89 25.63 -8.63
C THR A 225 26.73 24.66 -8.79
N LYS A 226 26.93 23.42 -8.34
CA LYS A 226 25.87 22.40 -8.23
C LYS A 226 25.51 22.26 -6.76
N VAL A 227 24.26 22.55 -6.41
CA VAL A 227 23.71 22.34 -5.07
C VAL A 227 22.65 21.25 -5.13
N THR A 228 22.70 20.31 -4.20
CA THR A 228 21.69 19.28 -4.03
C THR A 228 20.90 19.56 -2.76
N PHE A 229 19.57 19.57 -2.87
CA PHE A 229 18.63 19.79 -1.77
C PHE A 229 17.72 18.58 -1.57
N THR A 230 17.22 18.44 -0.35
CA THR A 230 16.01 17.66 -0.07
C THR A 230 14.76 18.43 -0.52
N SER A 231 13.58 17.80 -0.55
CA SER A 231 12.32 18.51 -0.84
C SER A 231 12.11 19.72 0.07
N ARG A 232 12.45 19.58 1.36
CA ARG A 232 12.38 20.68 2.33
C ARG A 232 13.32 21.83 1.96
N GLY A 233 14.56 21.52 1.57
CA GLY A 233 15.51 22.55 1.16
C GLY A 233 15.08 23.30 -0.11
N GLU A 234 14.43 22.61 -1.04
CA GLU A 234 13.85 23.26 -2.23
C GLU A 234 12.69 24.18 -1.85
N ASP A 235 11.78 23.75 -0.97
CA ASP A 235 10.67 24.59 -0.49
C ASP A 235 11.16 25.86 0.24
N GLU A 236 12.24 25.73 1.02
CA GLU A 236 12.91 26.86 1.67
C GLU A 236 13.51 27.81 0.62
N LEU A 237 14.21 27.28 -0.39
CA LEU A 237 14.77 28.07 -1.49
C LEU A 237 13.68 28.79 -2.30
N ASP A 238 12.55 28.13 -2.57
CA ASP A 238 11.37 28.75 -3.18
C ASP A 238 10.77 29.84 -2.31
N SER A 239 10.78 29.66 -0.99
CA SER A 239 10.35 30.67 -0.04
C SER A 239 11.27 31.90 -0.07
N HIS A 240 12.59 31.71 -0.16
CA HIS A 240 13.55 32.80 -0.36
C HIS A 240 13.33 33.52 -1.69
N MET A 241 13.07 32.79 -2.78
CA MET A 241 12.74 33.35 -4.09
C MET A 241 11.52 34.25 -4.01
N LYS A 242 10.44 33.78 -3.37
CA LYS A 242 9.20 34.56 -3.20
C LYS A 242 9.41 35.81 -2.33
N LYS A 243 10.19 35.70 -1.25
CA LYS A 243 10.45 36.83 -0.33
C LYS A 243 11.33 37.91 -0.95
N THR A 244 12.35 37.51 -1.71
CA THR A 244 13.37 38.45 -2.24
C THR A 244 13.10 38.91 -3.67
N GLY A 245 12.21 38.23 -4.39
CA GLY A 245 12.00 38.45 -5.83
C GLY A 245 13.19 38.07 -6.71
N CYS A 246 14.26 37.52 -6.13
CA CYS A 246 15.47 37.10 -6.85
C CYS A 246 15.32 35.68 -7.39
N LYS A 247 15.98 35.35 -8.51
CA LYS A 247 15.98 33.97 -9.01
C LYS A 247 16.79 33.07 -8.06
N LYS A 248 16.45 31.79 -7.96
CA LYS A 248 17.16 30.79 -7.13
C LYS A 248 18.67 30.83 -7.27
N LYS A 249 19.18 30.94 -8.51
CA LYS A 249 20.61 31.06 -8.80
C LYS A 249 21.27 32.28 -8.14
N ASP A 250 20.58 33.42 -8.13
CA ASP A 250 21.11 34.67 -7.60
C ASP A 250 21.11 34.64 -6.07
N ILE A 251 20.15 33.91 -5.47
CA ILE A 251 20.12 33.64 -4.03
C ILE A 251 21.32 32.80 -3.62
N ILE A 252 21.58 31.68 -4.29
CA ILE A 252 22.73 30.83 -3.95
C ILE A 252 24.05 31.57 -4.11
N GLU A 253 24.23 32.32 -5.20
CA GLU A 253 25.43 33.12 -5.37
C GLU A 253 25.58 34.19 -4.28
N LYS A 254 24.48 34.87 -3.91
CA LYS A 254 24.48 35.82 -2.79
C LYS A 254 24.84 35.16 -1.47
N LEU A 255 24.26 34.01 -1.13
CA LEU A 255 24.54 33.31 0.13
C LEU A 255 26.00 32.82 0.19
N LEU A 256 26.55 32.32 -0.92
CA LEU A 256 27.98 31.96 -1.00
C LEU A 256 28.91 33.17 -0.87
N LEU A 257 28.41 34.37 -1.23
CA LEU A 257 29.10 35.64 -1.09
C LEU A 257 28.80 36.37 0.23
N ASP A 258 27.75 35.96 0.96
CA ASP A 258 27.31 36.51 2.24
C ASP A 258 28.27 36.02 3.31
N ILE A 259 29.49 36.54 3.17
CA ILE A 259 30.58 36.40 4.11
C ILE A 259 30.24 37.40 5.21
N THR A 260 29.36 36.99 6.14
CA THR A 260 29.38 37.61 7.47
C THR A 260 30.80 37.40 8.00
N GLY A 261 31.52 38.52 8.11
CA GLY A 261 32.84 38.59 8.74
C GLY A 261 32.78 38.23 10.21
#